data_AF-A0A0S7ZVN2-F1
#
_entry.id   AF-A0A0S7ZVN2-F1
#
_cell.length_a   1.000
_cell.length_b   1.000
_cell.length_c   1.000
_cell.angle_alpha   90.00
_cell.angle_beta   90.00
_cell.angle_gamma   90.00
#
_symmetry.space_group_name_H-M   'P 1'
#
loop_
_entity.id
_entity.type
_entity.pdbx_description
1 polymer ?
#
loop_
_entity_poly.entity_id
_entity_poly.type
_entity_poly.pdbx_seq_one_letter_code
_entity_poly.pdbx_strand_id
1 'polypeptide(L)'
;MRSIKAILAGSLFIIVVGLLVELAYVFLAVGYNSLAKSYPFLNEVSGYLRYLIGIPVIFLVMFIGGMITADIARQKVLLHCLIVACITIGAMMVTAMENMQMTLSGLIVSLLALMSVLSGGWYWLRGTGKKHN
;
A
#
# COMPACT_ATOMS: atom_id res chain seq x y z
N MET A 1 16.63 19.69 4.70
CA MET A 1 15.15 19.78 4.88
C MET A 1 14.35 18.97 3.86
N ARG A 2 14.75 18.85 2.58
CA ARG A 2 13.97 18.11 1.57
C ARG A 2 13.81 16.60 1.86
N SER A 3 14.83 15.96 2.42
CA SER A 3 14.79 14.53 2.79
C SER A 3 13.70 14.18 3.80
N ILE A 4 13.62 14.95 4.89
CA ILE A 4 12.61 14.75 5.94
C ILE A 4 11.20 15.00 5.37
N LYS A 5 11.04 16.06 4.55
CA LYS A 5 9.77 16.36 3.89
C LYS A 5 9.32 15.24 2.95
N ALA A 6 10.25 14.62 2.22
CA ALA A 6 9.93 13.51 1.32
C ALA A 6 9.44 12.27 2.08
N ILE A 7 10.12 11.93 3.19
CA ILE A 7 9.72 10.79 4.04
C ILE A 7 8.34 11.06 4.64
N LEU A 8 8.14 12.23 5.24
CA LEU A 8 6.86 12.61 5.84
C LEU A 8 5.72 12.61 4.82
N ALA A 9 5.90 13.21 3.66
CA ALA A 9 4.86 13.26 2.64
C ALA A 9 4.50 11.87 2.10
N GLY A 10 5.51 11.03 1.82
CA GLY A 10 5.29 9.66 1.35
C GLY A 10 4.59 8.80 2.40
N SER A 11 5.07 8.81 3.63
CA SER A 11 4.47 8.05 4.73
C SER A 11 3.05 8.53 5.05
N LEU A 12 2.83 9.84 5.12
CA LEU A 12 1.51 10.40 5.39
C LEU A 12 0.52 10.05 4.29
N PHE A 13 0.93 10.13 3.01
CA PHE A 13 0.09 9.72 1.89
C PHE A 13 -0.31 8.24 2.00
N ILE A 14 0.67 7.34 2.19
CA ILE A 14 0.42 5.89 2.27
C ILE A 14 -0.52 5.58 3.43
N ILE A 15 -0.30 6.18 4.61
CA ILE A 15 -1.13 5.95 5.78
C ILE A 15 -2.55 6.47 5.57
N VAL A 16 -2.72 7.74 5.16
CA VAL A 16 -4.05 8.34 5.02
C VAL A 16 -4.85 7.66 3.91
N VAL A 17 -4.26 7.49 2.73
CA VAL A 17 -4.95 6.86 1.60
C VAL A 17 -5.15 5.36 1.86
N GLY A 18 -4.17 4.70 2.48
CA GLY A 18 -4.28 3.30 2.89
C GLY A 18 -5.46 3.08 3.84
N LEU A 19 -5.58 3.90 4.89
CA LEU A 19 -6.70 3.83 5.83
C LEU A 19 -8.05 4.10 5.15
N LEU A 20 -8.13 5.07 4.22
CA LEU A 20 -9.36 5.34 3.47
C LEU A 20 -9.77 4.17 2.58
N VAL A 21 -8.79 3.55 1.91
CA VAL A 21 -9.01 2.36 1.07
C VAL A 21 -9.43 1.16 1.92
N GLU A 22 -8.76 0.93 3.06
CA GLU A 22 -9.12 -0.13 3.99
C GLU A 22 -10.54 0.06 4.53
N LEU A 23 -10.90 1.28 4.90
CA LEU A 23 -12.26 1.62 5.35
C LEU A 23 -13.30 1.37 4.25
N ALA A 24 -13.03 1.81 3.02
CA ALA A 24 -13.91 1.56 1.88
C ALA A 24 -14.06 0.05 1.62
N TYR A 25 -12.96 -0.70 1.71
CA TYR A 25 -12.97 -2.15 1.57
C TYR A 25 -13.81 -2.83 2.66
N VAL A 26 -13.71 -2.37 3.92
CA VAL A 26 -14.55 -2.88 5.02
C VAL A 26 -16.04 -2.63 4.72
N PHE A 27 -16.43 -1.44 4.28
CA PHE A 27 -17.82 -1.17 3.89
C PHE A 27 -18.30 -2.06 2.75
N LEU A 28 -17.48 -2.25 1.71
CA LEU A 28 -17.79 -3.15 0.61
C LEU A 28 -17.95 -4.61 1.09
N ALA A 29 -17.05 -5.08 1.96
CA ALA A 29 -17.11 -6.43 2.51
C ALA A 29 -18.37 -6.65 3.38
N VAL A 30 -18.73 -5.67 4.21
CA VAL A 30 -19.96 -5.73 5.03
C VAL A 30 -21.21 -5.72 4.15
N GLY A 31 -21.27 -4.84 3.15
CA GLY A 31 -22.37 -4.79 2.19
C GLY A 31 -22.51 -6.09 1.40
N TYR A 32 -21.39 -6.64 0.94
CA TYR A 32 -21.33 -7.92 0.25
C TYR A 32 -21.85 -9.07 1.12
N ASN A 33 -21.39 -9.15 2.38
CA ASN A 33 -21.86 -10.17 3.33
C ASN A 33 -23.37 -10.05 3.60
N SER A 34 -23.91 -8.84 3.65
CA SER A 34 -25.35 -8.63 3.76
C SER A 34 -26.11 -9.14 2.51
N LEU A 35 -25.56 -8.91 1.32
CA LEU A 35 -26.14 -9.41 0.07
C LEU A 35 -26.06 -10.95 -0.03
N ALA A 36 -24.94 -11.54 0.38
CA ALA A 36 -24.72 -12.98 0.30
C ALA A 36 -25.68 -13.79 1.19
N LYS A 37 -26.20 -13.19 2.27
CA LYS A 37 -27.31 -13.78 3.05
C LYS A 37 -28.61 -13.93 2.25
N SER A 38 -28.85 -13.02 1.30
CA SER A 38 -30.05 -13.04 0.46
C SER A 38 -29.86 -13.83 -0.83
N TYR A 39 -28.60 -14.02 -1.26
CA TYR A 39 -28.24 -14.68 -2.51
C TYR A 39 -27.10 -15.70 -2.27
N PRO A 40 -27.41 -16.99 -2.06
CA PRO A 40 -26.43 -18.01 -1.66
C PRO A 40 -25.28 -18.21 -2.66
N PHE A 41 -25.50 -17.94 -3.95
CA PHE A 41 -24.47 -18.04 -4.99
C PHE A 41 -23.32 -17.04 -4.81
N LEU A 42 -23.52 -15.95 -4.07
CA LEU A 42 -22.48 -14.97 -3.77
C LEU A 42 -21.48 -15.47 -2.70
N ASN A 43 -21.80 -16.53 -1.95
CA ASN A 43 -20.89 -17.05 -0.92
C ASN A 43 -19.59 -17.60 -1.53
N GLU A 44 -19.66 -18.21 -2.71
CA GLU A 44 -18.49 -18.77 -3.41
C GLU A 44 -17.53 -17.68 -3.92
N VAL A 45 -18.04 -16.46 -4.17
CA VAL A 45 -17.27 -15.34 -4.73
C VAL A 45 -16.61 -14.48 -3.62
N SER A 46 -17.04 -14.63 -2.36
CA SER A 46 -16.55 -13.82 -1.22
C SER A 46 -15.04 -13.89 -1.02
N GLY A 47 -14.43 -15.07 -1.22
CA GLY A 47 -12.99 -15.26 -1.10
C GLY A 47 -12.20 -14.52 -2.19
N TYR A 48 -12.72 -14.51 -3.42
CA TYR A 48 -12.05 -13.89 -4.57
C TYR A 48 -11.99 -12.37 -4.47
N LEU A 49 -12.99 -11.73 -3.88
CA LEU A 49 -13.04 -10.28 -3.67
C LEU A 49 -11.78 -9.74 -2.95
N ARG A 50 -11.29 -10.47 -1.94
CA ARG A 50 -10.11 -10.07 -1.17
C ARG A 50 -8.84 -10.09 -2.00
N TYR A 51 -8.63 -11.16 -2.76
CA TYR A 51 -7.40 -11.36 -3.54
C TYR A 51 -7.42 -10.57 -4.86
N LEU A 52 -8.59 -10.38 -5.46
CA LEU A 52 -8.74 -9.76 -6.78
C LEU A 52 -8.81 -8.23 -6.71
N ILE A 53 -9.33 -7.67 -5.61
CA ILE A 53 -9.51 -6.21 -5.48
C ILE A 53 -8.64 -5.65 -4.36
N GLY A 54 -8.69 -6.25 -3.16
CA GLY A 54 -7.96 -5.70 -2.00
C GLY A 54 -6.45 -5.61 -2.22
N ILE A 55 -5.82 -6.72 -2.63
CA ILE A 55 -4.37 -6.80 -2.81
C ILE A 55 -3.86 -5.84 -3.92
N PRO A 56 -4.44 -5.82 -5.13
CA PRO A 56 -4.00 -4.89 -6.17
C PRO A 56 -4.15 -3.42 -5.78
N VAL A 57 -5.23 -3.05 -5.08
CA VAL A 57 -5.45 -1.66 -4.65
C VAL A 57 -4.40 -1.25 -3.61
N ILE A 58 -4.07 -2.11 -2.65
CA ILE A 58 -2.98 -1.85 -1.69
C ILE A 58 -1.66 -1.62 -2.42
N PHE A 59 -1.32 -2.46 -3.41
CA PHE A 59 -0.09 -2.28 -4.17
C PHE A 59 -0.08 -0.98 -4.97
N LEU A 60 -1.22 -0.56 -5.51
CA LEU A 60 -1.34 0.72 -6.21
C LEU A 60 -1.08 1.90 -5.26
N VAL A 61 -1.66 1.89 -4.05
CA VAL A 61 -1.41 2.94 -3.05
C VAL A 61 0.06 3.00 -2.67
N MET A 62 0.68 1.86 -2.41
CA MET A 62 2.11 1.75 -2.09
C MET A 62 2.99 2.26 -3.23
N PHE A 63 2.67 1.91 -4.48
CA PHE A 63 3.37 2.37 -5.67
C PHE A 63 3.30 3.89 -5.83
N ILE A 64 2.10 4.47 -5.72
CA ILE A 64 1.89 5.92 -5.81
C ILE A 64 2.61 6.65 -4.66
N GLY A 65 2.57 6.09 -3.45
CA GLY A 65 3.32 6.63 -2.31
C GLY A 65 4.83 6.66 -2.57
N GLY A 66 5.37 5.62 -3.21
CA GLY A 66 6.76 5.58 -3.68
C GLY A 66 7.07 6.67 -4.72
N MET A 67 6.17 6.89 -5.69
CA MET A 67 6.32 7.98 -6.67
C MET A 67 6.32 9.37 -6.02
N ILE A 68 5.41 9.63 -5.09
CA ILE A 68 5.35 10.91 -4.36
C ILE A 68 6.61 11.14 -3.54
N THR A 69 7.09 10.09 -2.85
CA THR A 69 8.34 10.14 -2.10
C THR A 69 9.53 10.51 -3.01
N ALA A 70 9.58 9.90 -4.20
CA ALA A 70 10.62 10.17 -5.18
C ALA A 70 10.61 11.61 -5.70
N ASP A 71 9.42 12.14 -6.02
CA ASP A 71 9.22 13.48 -6.54
C ASP A 71 9.77 14.58 -5.61
N ILE A 72 9.57 14.38 -4.30
CA ILE A 72 9.98 15.34 -3.27
C ILE A 72 11.46 15.14 -2.90
N ALA A 73 11.94 13.90 -2.84
CA ALA A 73 13.33 13.61 -2.43
C ALA A 73 14.36 14.10 -3.45
N ARG A 74 14.12 13.89 -4.75
CA ARG A 74 15.01 14.20 -5.90
C ARG A 74 16.43 13.57 -5.88
N GLN A 75 16.95 13.18 -4.73
CA GLN A 75 18.24 12.54 -4.53
C GLN A 75 18.09 11.35 -3.59
N LYS A 76 18.93 10.32 -3.78
CA LYS A 76 18.89 9.07 -3.00
C LYS A 76 17.46 8.51 -2.88
N VAL A 77 16.71 8.55 -3.98
CA VAL A 77 15.26 8.26 -4.03
C VAL A 77 14.95 6.88 -3.45
N LEU A 78 15.68 5.84 -3.88
CA LEU A 78 15.45 4.47 -3.41
C LEU A 78 15.64 4.33 -1.90
N LEU A 79 16.59 5.07 -1.31
CA LEU A 79 16.82 5.05 0.14
C LEU A 79 15.67 5.72 0.90
N HIS A 80 15.12 6.82 0.38
CA HIS A 80 13.93 7.45 0.98
C HIS A 80 12.70 6.55 0.84
N CYS A 81 12.51 5.91 -0.32
CA CYS A 81 11.42 4.96 -0.54
C CYS A 81 11.52 3.74 0.39
N LEU A 82 12.74 3.23 0.63
CA LEU A 82 12.97 2.15 1.57
C LEU A 82 12.60 2.55 3.00
N ILE A 83 13.02 3.74 3.45
CA ILE A 83 12.67 4.25 4.78
C ILE A 83 11.15 4.43 4.90
N VAL A 84 10.49 5.02 3.90
CA VAL A 84 9.03 5.17 3.86
C VAL A 84 8.33 3.82 3.93
N ALA A 85 8.80 2.81 3.18
CA ALA A 85 8.25 1.46 3.22
C ALA A 85 8.41 0.83 4.60
N CYS A 86 9.60 0.92 5.22
CA CYS A 86 9.83 0.38 6.56
C CYS A 86 8.94 1.05 7.62
N ILE A 87 8.78 2.38 7.57
CA ILE A 87 7.92 3.12 8.52
C ILE A 87 6.47 2.70 8.35
N THR A 88 5.97 2.67 7.12
CA THR A 88 4.55 2.41 6.83
C THR A 88 4.18 0.96 7.09
N ILE A 89 4.94 0.01 6.55
CA ILE A 89 4.72 -1.43 6.77
C ILE A 89 4.95 -1.78 8.23
N GLY A 90 5.98 -1.21 8.87
CA GLY A 90 6.24 -1.40 10.29
C GLY A 90 5.07 -0.93 11.16
N ALA A 91 4.55 0.27 10.91
CA ALA A 91 3.38 0.80 11.62
C ALA A 91 2.15 -0.11 11.45
N MET A 92 1.84 -0.52 10.22
CA MET A 92 0.72 -1.43 9.94
C MET A 92 0.90 -2.77 10.65
N MET A 93 2.11 -3.32 10.61
CA MET A 93 2.41 -4.63 11.17
C MET A 93 2.36 -4.65 12.71
N VAL A 94 2.85 -3.59 13.37
CA VAL A 94 2.70 -3.44 14.83
C VAL A 94 1.23 -3.44 15.22
N THR A 95 0.40 -2.62 14.55
CA THR A 95 -1.04 -2.57 14.86
C THR A 95 -1.76 -3.88 14.57
N ALA A 96 -1.32 -4.62 13.54
CA ALA A 96 -1.88 -5.93 13.22
C ALA A 96 -1.50 -6.99 14.28
N MET A 97 -0.26 -6.97 14.75
CA MET A 97 0.25 -7.95 15.73
C MET A 97 -0.35 -7.76 17.13
N GLU A 98 -0.76 -6.54 17.50
CA GLU A 98 -1.49 -6.31 18.75
C GLU A 98 -2.86 -6.98 18.76
N ASN A 99 -3.48 -7.17 17.59
CA ASN A 99 -4.86 -7.63 17.47
C ASN A 99 -4.99 -9.05 16.91
N MET A 100 -3.99 -9.56 16.19
CA MET A 100 -4.02 -10.86 15.51
C MET A 100 -2.63 -11.49 15.35
N GLN A 101 -2.58 -12.82 15.23
CA GLN A 101 -1.36 -13.53 14.84
C GLN A 101 -1.01 -13.26 13.37
N MET A 102 0.28 -13.04 13.11
CA MET A 102 0.77 -12.79 11.76
C MET A 102 0.68 -14.07 10.91
N THR A 103 0.00 -13.99 9.77
CA THR A 103 -0.13 -15.11 8.83
C THR A 103 0.99 -15.08 7.78
N LEU A 104 1.32 -16.25 7.22
CA LEU A 104 2.27 -16.35 6.09
C LEU A 104 1.83 -15.49 4.90
N SER A 105 0.52 -15.43 4.63
CA SER A 105 -0.04 -14.56 3.58
C SER A 105 0.20 -13.08 3.87
N GLY A 106 0.04 -12.65 5.12
CA GLY A 106 0.34 -11.28 5.53
C GLY A 106 1.81 -10.91 5.33
N LEU A 107 2.73 -11.83 5.66
CA LEU A 107 4.16 -11.63 5.43
C LEU A 107 4.49 -11.44 3.94
N ILE A 108 3.92 -12.28 3.07
CA ILE A 108 4.14 -12.18 1.62
C ILE A 108 3.60 -10.84 1.09
N VAL A 109 2.41 -10.42 1.53
CA VAL A 109 1.82 -9.13 1.11
C VAL A 109 2.69 -7.95 1.58
N SER A 110 3.24 -8.00 2.80
CA SER A 110 4.16 -6.96 3.30
C SER A 110 5.43 -6.86 2.46
N LEU A 111 6.03 -7.99 2.08
CA LEU A 111 7.21 -8.00 1.21
C LEU A 111 6.89 -7.42 -0.17
N LEU A 112 5.75 -7.81 -0.76
CA LEU A 112 5.30 -7.27 -2.04
C LEU A 112 4.96 -5.77 -1.95
N ALA A 113 4.40 -5.31 -0.83
CA ALA A 113 4.14 -3.90 -0.59
C ALA A 113 5.45 -3.09 -0.56
N LEU A 114 6.49 -3.60 0.10
CA LEU A 114 7.82 -2.98 0.10
C LEU A 114 8.37 -2.86 -1.33
N MET A 115 8.28 -3.95 -2.10
CA MET A 115 8.70 -3.96 -3.49
C MET A 115 7.89 -2.98 -4.34
N SER A 116 6.60 -2.79 -4.04
CA SER A 116 5.74 -1.82 -4.73
C SER A 116 6.18 -0.37 -4.49
N VAL A 117 6.49 0.00 -3.24
CA VAL A 117 7.01 1.35 -2.91
C VAL A 117 8.34 1.61 -3.64
N LEU A 118 9.26 0.64 -3.63
CA LEU A 118 10.53 0.75 -4.34
C LEU A 118 10.33 0.86 -5.86
N SER A 119 9.41 0.08 -6.42
CA SER A 119 9.08 0.10 -7.84
C SER A 119 8.49 1.45 -8.27
N GLY A 120 7.64 2.07 -7.45
CA GLY A 120 7.11 3.42 -7.68
C GLY A 120 8.21 4.48 -7.72
N GLY A 121 9.13 4.43 -6.76
CA GLY A 121 10.28 5.34 -6.74
C GLY A 121 11.23 5.12 -7.92
N TRP A 122 11.47 3.87 -8.30
CA TRP A 122 12.28 3.52 -9.46
C TRP A 122 11.66 3.92 -10.79
N TYR A 123 10.34 3.76 -10.93
CA TYR A 123 9.59 4.21 -12.09
C TYR A 123 9.73 5.72 -12.27
N TRP A 124 9.60 6.49 -11.19
CA TRP A 124 9.80 7.95 -11.22
C TRP A 124 11.24 8.34 -11.62
N LEU A 125 12.27 7.63 -11.13
CA LEU A 125 13.67 7.87 -11.53
C LEU A 125 13.89 7.65 -13.03
N ARG A 126 13.33 6.57 -13.59
CA ARG A 126 13.41 6.30 -15.04
C ARG A 126 12.65 7.32 -15.87
N GLY A 127 11.52 7.82 -15.38
CA GLY A 127 10.71 8.84 -16.05
C GLY A 127 11.38 10.22 -16.09
N THR A 128 12.08 10.61 -15.02
CA THR A 128 12.77 11.90 -14.93
C THR A 128 14.17 11.90 -15.55
N GLY A 129 14.86 10.75 -15.58
CA GLY A 129 16.13 10.60 -16.31
C GLY A 129 16.04 10.83 -17.82
N LYS A 130 14.84 10.71 -18.41
CA LYS A 130 14.57 11.07 -19.82
C LYS A 130 14.35 12.57 -20.07
N LYS A 131 14.17 13.39 -19.04
CA LYS A 131 13.93 14.85 -19.17
C LYS A 131 15.18 15.71 -18.95
N HIS A 132 16.33 15.10 -18.64
CA HIS A 132 17.59 15.79 -18.35
C HIS A 132 18.78 15.34 -19.21
N ASN A 133 18.53 14.54 -20.24
CA ASN A 133 19.41 14.36 -21.41
C ASN A 133 18.70 14.94 -22.64
#